data_AF-A0A151FA23-F1
#
_entry.id   AF-A0A151FA23-F1
#
_cell.length_a   1.000
_cell.length_b   1.000
_cell.length_c   1.000
_cell.angle_alpha   90.00
_cell.angle_beta   90.00
_cell.angle_gamma   90.00
#
_symmetry.space_group_name_H-M   'P 1'
#
loop_
_entity.id
_entity.type
_entity.pdbx_description
1 polymer ?
#
loop_
_entity_poly.entity_id
_entity_poly.type
_entity_poly.pdbx_seq_one_letter_code
_entity_poly.pdbx_strand_id
1 'polypeptide(L)'
;MLLPNYSMRGRKRSFKEYPPCDRCGSSKNVVGYGKRFTQSRAKQTYYCKKCEHKFTPNDGFKWVRFPPEVILAAVRLHQNGLSIKQTAEEIGKKYNMRVGESTVLDWSKKYADLAKDL
;
A
#
# COMPACT_ATOMS: atom_id res chain seq x y z
N MET A 1 20.70 -50.15 22.42
CA MET A 1 19.70 -49.07 22.62
C MET A 1 19.85 -48.11 21.45
N LEU A 2 18.84 -48.01 20.59
CA LEU A 2 18.89 -47.20 19.37
C LEU A 2 18.67 -45.73 19.74
N LEU A 3 19.60 -44.85 19.33
CA LEU A 3 19.43 -43.40 19.43
C LEU A 3 18.33 -42.95 18.46
N PRO A 4 17.35 -42.12 18.89
CA PRO A 4 16.35 -41.59 17.99
C PRO A 4 16.99 -40.61 16.99
N ASN A 5 16.84 -40.93 15.70
CA ASN A 5 17.21 -40.07 14.58
C ASN A 5 16.44 -38.75 14.63
N TYR A 6 17.01 -37.73 15.28
CA TYR A 6 16.46 -36.38 15.27
C TYR A 6 16.89 -35.67 13.97
N SER A 7 16.06 -35.79 12.94
CA SER A 7 16.18 -35.04 11.69
C SER A 7 15.88 -33.55 11.94
N MET A 8 16.92 -32.79 12.24
CA MET A 8 16.89 -31.32 12.23
C MET A 8 16.90 -30.80 10.80
N ARG A 9 15.75 -30.83 10.12
CA ARG A 9 15.51 -30.02 8.91
C ARG A 9 14.37 -29.03 9.14
N GLY A 10 14.48 -28.24 10.20
CA GLY A 10 13.69 -27.04 10.37
C GLY A 10 14.17 -25.96 9.41
N ARG A 11 13.52 -25.83 8.24
CA ARG A 11 13.69 -24.67 7.35
C ARG A 11 13.41 -23.42 8.19
N LYS A 12 14.43 -22.59 8.45
CA LYS A 12 14.24 -21.29 9.14
C LYS A 12 13.15 -20.54 8.36
N ARG A 13 11.92 -20.52 8.88
CA ARG A 13 10.84 -19.72 8.28
C ARG A 13 11.28 -18.28 8.47
N SER A 14 11.60 -17.59 7.36
CA SER A 14 11.74 -16.14 7.42
C SER A 14 10.47 -15.60 8.05
N PHE A 15 10.62 -14.91 9.18
CA PHE A 15 9.49 -14.31 9.87
C PHE A 15 8.95 -13.25 8.92
N LYS A 16 7.90 -13.58 8.16
CA LYS A 16 7.27 -12.64 7.25
C LYS A 16 6.57 -11.64 8.16
N GLU A 17 7.17 -10.47 8.34
CA GLU A 17 6.63 -9.45 9.23
C GLU A 17 5.31 -8.94 8.64
N TYR A 18 4.22 -9.41 9.22
CA TYR A 18 2.88 -9.07 8.78
C TYR A 18 2.42 -7.77 9.44
N PRO A 19 1.67 -6.92 8.72
CA PRO A 19 1.18 -5.68 9.28
C PRO A 19 0.26 -5.97 10.48
N PRO A 20 0.27 -5.10 11.51
CA PRO A 20 -0.62 -5.24 12.65
C PRO A 20 -2.08 -5.20 12.17
N CYS A 21 -2.93 -6.00 12.84
CA CYS A 21 -4.37 -5.97 12.57
C CYS A 21 -4.95 -4.58 12.84
N ASP A 22 -5.67 -4.03 11.86
CA ASP A 22 -6.32 -2.71 11.94
C ASP A 22 -7.45 -2.63 12.98
N ARG A 23 -7.99 -3.77 13.42
CA ARG A 23 -9.01 -3.85 14.47
C ARG A 23 -8.44 -4.02 15.87
N CYS A 24 -7.47 -4.92 16.06
CA CYS A 24 -7.02 -5.32 17.41
C CYS A 24 -5.53 -5.14 17.67
N GLY A 25 -4.78 -4.53 16.73
CA GLY A 25 -3.35 -4.22 16.86
C GLY A 25 -2.38 -5.42 16.88
N SER A 26 -2.90 -6.64 16.93
CA SER A 26 -2.08 -7.86 16.98
C SER A 26 -1.31 -8.05 15.68
N SER A 27 0.02 -8.16 15.74
CA SER A 27 0.90 -8.54 14.61
C SER A 27 1.21 -10.04 14.61
N LYS A 28 1.34 -10.66 15.80
CA LYS A 28 1.72 -12.07 15.98
C LYS A 28 0.70 -13.09 15.43
N ASN A 29 -0.57 -12.69 15.38
CA ASN A 29 -1.69 -13.56 14.98
C ASN A 29 -2.21 -13.27 13.56
N VAL A 30 -1.47 -12.50 12.77
CA VAL A 30 -1.84 -12.15 11.40
C VAL A 30 -1.25 -13.18 10.45
N VAL A 31 -2.04 -13.61 9.48
CA VAL A 31 -1.59 -14.49 8.39
C VAL A 31 -1.99 -13.91 7.04
N GLY A 32 -1.22 -14.22 6.00
CA GLY A 32 -1.62 -13.93 4.63
C GLY A 32 -2.89 -14.71 4.29
N TYR A 33 -3.91 -14.03 3.74
CA TYR A 33 -5.19 -14.65 3.42
C TYR A 33 -5.42 -14.78 1.92
N GLY A 34 -5.20 -13.70 1.17
CA GLY A 34 -5.45 -13.69 -0.27
C GLY A 34 -5.17 -12.32 -0.87
N LYS A 35 -5.77 -12.03 -2.03
CA LYS A 35 -5.65 -10.71 -2.67
C LYS A 35 -7.03 -10.11 -2.94
N ARG A 36 -7.16 -8.81 -2.76
CA ARG A 36 -8.30 -8.01 -3.22
C ARG A 36 -7.93 -7.37 -4.54
N PHE A 37 -8.67 -7.69 -5.60
CA PHE A 37 -8.49 -7.04 -6.89
C PHE A 37 -9.25 -5.72 -6.93
N THR A 38 -8.57 -4.67 -7.37
CA THR A 38 -9.15 -3.37 -7.71
C THR A 38 -8.90 -3.12 -9.20
N GLN A 39 -9.54 -2.11 -9.77
CA GLN A 39 -9.39 -1.78 -11.19
C GLN A 39 -7.92 -1.55 -11.60
N SER A 40 -7.08 -1.04 -10.68
CA SER A 40 -5.68 -0.73 -10.94
C SER A 40 -4.69 -1.77 -10.41
N ARG A 41 -5.01 -2.49 -9.32
CA ARG A 41 -4.05 -3.42 -8.68
C ARG A 41 -4.69 -4.51 -7.81
N ALA A 42 -3.93 -5.58 -7.61
CA ALA A 42 -4.22 -6.57 -6.58
C ALA A 42 -3.54 -6.17 -5.25
N LYS A 43 -4.32 -5.92 -4.20
CA LYS A 43 -3.82 -5.64 -2.84
C LYS A 43 -3.79 -6.92 -2.01
N GLN A 44 -2.72 -7.14 -1.25
CA GLN A 44 -2.66 -8.28 -0.33
C GLN A 44 -3.65 -8.08 0.83
N THR A 45 -4.40 -9.13 1.12
CA THR A 45 -5.34 -9.20 2.23
C THR A 45 -4.80 -10.14 3.30
N TYR A 46 -5.04 -9.78 4.55
CA TYR A 46 -4.61 -10.52 5.72
C TYR A 46 -5.81 -10.92 6.58
N TYR A 47 -5.60 -11.93 7.41
CA TYR A 47 -6.58 -12.38 8.37
C TYR A 47 -5.95 -12.46 9.75
N CYS A 48 -6.60 -11.86 10.74
CA CYS A 48 -6.20 -11.92 12.12
C CYS A 48 -6.92 -13.06 12.81
N LYS A 49 -6.17 -14.08 13.27
CA LYS A 49 -6.73 -15.21 14.02
C LYS A 49 -7.20 -14.86 15.43
N LYS A 50 -6.78 -13.71 15.98
CA LYS A 50 -7.16 -13.27 17.33
C LYS A 50 -8.57 -12.69 17.38
N CYS A 51 -8.95 -11.89 16.38
CA CYS A 51 -10.24 -11.18 16.34
C CYS A 51 -11.08 -11.57 15.12
N GLU A 52 -10.67 -12.63 14.42
CA GLU A 52 -11.33 -13.23 13.27
C GLU A 52 -11.64 -12.23 12.14
N HIS A 53 -10.79 -11.22 12.00
CA HIS A 53 -11.02 -10.11 11.08
C HIS A 53 -10.13 -10.21 9.83
N LYS A 54 -10.76 -10.10 8.67
CA LYS A 54 -10.10 -9.94 7.37
C LYS A 54 -9.90 -8.46 7.06
N PHE A 55 -8.66 -8.06 6.79
CA PHE A 55 -8.31 -6.68 6.53
C PHE A 55 -7.30 -6.52 5.39
N THR A 56 -7.32 -5.35 4.76
CA THR A 56 -6.30 -4.92 3.80
C THR A 56 -5.51 -3.79 4.47
N PRO A 57 -4.18 -3.86 4.55
CA PRO A 57 -3.40 -2.84 5.24
C PRO A 57 -3.64 -1.48 4.57
N ASN A 58 -3.72 -0.44 5.39
CA ASN A 58 -3.81 0.91 4.88
C ASN A 58 -2.42 1.36 4.45
N ASP A 59 -2.17 1.37 3.14
CA ASP A 59 -0.94 1.85 2.52
C ASP A 59 -0.93 3.38 2.33
N GLY A 60 -1.84 4.12 2.96
CA GLY A 60 -2.03 5.56 2.78
C GLY A 60 -2.94 5.92 1.60
N PHE A 61 -3.17 4.98 0.67
CA PHE A 61 -3.95 5.17 -0.55
C PHE A 61 -5.28 4.40 -0.52
N LYS A 62 -5.96 4.41 0.63
CA LYS A 62 -7.31 3.82 0.75
C LYS A 62 -8.33 4.73 0.07
N TRP A 63 -9.31 4.11 -0.60
CA TRP A 63 -10.43 4.78 -1.27
C TRP A 63 -10.08 5.65 -2.48
N VAL A 64 -8.84 5.62 -2.96
CA VAL A 64 -8.45 6.30 -4.20
C VAL A 64 -8.42 5.30 -5.36
N ARG A 65 -8.95 5.72 -6.52
CA ARG A 65 -8.98 4.90 -7.74
C ARG A 65 -7.66 4.91 -8.50
N PHE A 66 -6.96 6.03 -8.43
CA PHE A 66 -5.69 6.24 -9.10
C PHE A 66 -4.56 5.45 -8.41
N PRO A 67 -3.59 4.94 -9.18
CA PRO A 67 -2.41 4.29 -8.61
C PRO A 67 -1.61 5.25 -7.71
N PRO A 68 -1.06 4.78 -6.57
CA PRO A 68 -0.21 5.58 -5.67
C PRO A 68 0.90 6.35 -6.39
N GLU A 69 1.55 5.71 -7.34
CA GLU A 69 2.65 6.27 -8.13
C GLU A 69 2.23 7.50 -8.94
N VAL A 70 0.99 7.53 -9.45
CA VAL A 70 0.44 8.68 -10.19
C VAL A 70 0.15 9.83 -9.23
N ILE A 71 -0.43 9.52 -8.08
CA ILE A 71 -0.77 10.50 -7.05
C ILE A 71 0.52 11.16 -6.54
N LEU A 72 1.52 10.37 -6.16
CA LEU A 72 2.80 10.86 -5.66
C LEU A 72 3.56 11.66 -6.72
N ALA A 73 3.54 11.22 -7.99
CA ALA A 73 4.13 11.99 -9.08
C ALA A 73 3.46 13.36 -9.24
N ALA A 74 2.13 13.44 -9.15
CA ALA A 74 1.41 14.70 -9.26
C ALA A 74 1.78 15.65 -8.12
N VAL A 75 1.81 15.15 -6.88
CA VAL A 75 2.17 15.94 -5.69
C VAL A 75 3.59 16.49 -5.82
N ARG A 76 4.55 15.66 -6.25
CA ARG A 76 5.95 16.08 -6.46
C ARG A 76 6.07 17.16 -7.54
N LEU A 77 5.40 16.99 -8.67
CA LEU A 77 5.42 17.99 -9.75
C LEU A 77 4.91 19.35 -9.23
N HIS A 78 3.82 19.34 -8.46
CA HIS A 78 3.30 20.56 -7.87
C HIS A 78 4.26 21.17 -6.83
N GLN A 79 4.84 20.36 -5.95
CA GLN A 79 5.84 20.81 -4.97
C GLN A 79 7.11 21.37 -5.62
N ASN A 80 7.48 20.85 -6.79
CA ASN A 80 8.59 21.35 -7.62
C ASN A 80 8.25 22.64 -8.37
N GLY A 81 7.06 23.22 -8.15
CA GLY A 81 6.67 24.53 -8.66
C GLY A 81 5.79 24.51 -9.91
N LEU A 82 5.36 23.34 -10.40
CA LEU A 82 4.37 23.32 -11.48
C LEU A 82 3.01 23.78 -10.95
N SER A 83 2.30 24.57 -11.76
CA SER A 83 0.90 24.87 -11.48
C SER A 83 0.04 23.59 -11.48
N ILE A 84 -1.13 23.65 -10.85
CA ILE A 84 -2.07 22.53 -10.77
C ILE A 84 -2.47 22.05 -12.18
N LYS A 85 -2.71 23.01 -13.08
CA LYS A 85 -3.03 22.74 -14.49
C LYS A 85 -1.89 22.04 -15.22
N GLN A 86 -0.68 22.59 -15.16
CA GLN A 86 0.50 21.97 -15.78
C GLN A 86 0.75 20.57 -15.22
N THR A 87 0.58 20.40 -13.91
CA THR A 87 0.70 19.09 -13.25
C THR A 87 -0.31 18.09 -13.81
N ALA A 88 -1.58 18.47 -13.94
CA ALA A 88 -2.61 17.61 -14.51
C ALA A 88 -2.29 17.22 -15.98
N GLU A 89 -1.81 18.16 -16.78
CA GLU A 89 -1.40 17.93 -18.17
C GLU A 89 -0.21 16.96 -18.26
N GLU A 90 0.83 17.19 -17.46
CA GLU A 90 2.03 16.33 -17.44
C GLU A 90 1.72 14.90 -16.96
N ILE A 91 0.83 14.77 -15.96
CA ILE A 91 0.33 13.45 -15.53
C ILE A 91 -0.47 12.78 -16.65
N GLY A 92 -1.31 13.55 -17.35
CA GLY A 92 -2.04 13.08 -18.52
C GLY A 92 -1.13 12.51 -19.60
N LYS A 93 -0.07 13.24 -19.96
CA LYS A 93 0.93 12.81 -20.96
C LYS A 93 1.71 11.58 -20.49
N LYS A 94 2.21 11.58 -19.25
CA LYS A 94 3.13 10.55 -18.74
C LYS A 94 2.43 9.23 -18.43
N TYR A 95 1.22 9.27 -17.89
CA TYR A 95 0.51 8.08 -17.42
C TYR A 95 -0.68 7.70 -18.30
N ASN A 96 -0.95 8.45 -19.37
CA ASN A 96 -2.14 8.29 -20.22
C ASN A 96 -3.44 8.25 -19.40
N MET A 97 -3.51 9.10 -18.36
CA MET A 97 -4.64 9.15 -17.41
C MET A 97 -5.17 10.57 -17.31
N ARG A 98 -6.47 10.76 -17.56
CA ARG A 98 -7.10 12.07 -17.37
C ARG A 98 -7.30 12.33 -15.87
N VAL A 99 -6.57 13.31 -15.35
CA VAL A 99 -6.71 13.80 -13.98
C VAL A 99 -7.26 15.23 -14.03
N GLY A 100 -8.27 15.52 -13.21
CA GLY A 100 -8.81 16.87 -13.08
C GLY A 100 -7.91 17.75 -12.21
N GLU A 101 -7.92 19.05 -12.46
CA GLU A 101 -7.14 20.02 -11.68
C GLU A 101 -7.53 20.01 -10.18
N SER A 102 -8.83 19.94 -9.87
CA SER A 102 -9.31 19.81 -8.49
C SER A 102 -8.76 18.56 -7.80
N THR A 103 -8.65 17.44 -8.53
CA THR A 103 -8.05 16.21 -8.01
C THR A 103 -6.58 16.39 -7.66
N VAL A 104 -5.81 17.11 -8.50
CA VAL A 104 -4.40 17.43 -8.22
C VAL A 104 -4.28 18.32 -6.98
N LEU A 105 -5.16 19.31 -6.84
CA LEU A 105 -5.22 20.17 -5.65
C LEU A 105 -5.50 19.36 -4.38
N ASP A 106 -6.49 18.46 -4.42
CA ASP A 106 -6.85 17.61 -3.29
C ASP A 106 -5.71 16.68 -2.90
N TRP A 107 -5.02 16.09 -3.88
CA TRP A 107 -3.85 15.26 -3.63
C TRP A 107 -2.70 16.04 -3.03
N SER A 108 -2.44 17.24 -3.56
CA SER A 108 -1.38 18.12 -3.07
C SER A 108 -1.58 18.49 -1.61
N LYS A 109 -2.83 18.72 -1.18
CA LYS A 109 -3.17 18.96 0.23
C LYS A 109 -3.07 17.68 1.07
N LYS A 110 -3.65 16.59 0.58
CA LYS A 110 -3.82 15.34 1.36
C LYS A 110 -2.51 14.55 1.54
N TYR A 111 -1.60 14.61 0.57
CA TYR A 111 -0.39 13.79 0.54
C TYR A 111 0.89 14.64 0.57
N ALA A 112 0.79 15.92 0.96
CA ALA A 112 1.92 16.84 1.02
C ALA A 112 3.12 16.27 1.81
N ASP A 113 2.85 15.66 2.97
CA ASP A 113 3.89 15.14 3.85
C ASP A 113 4.43 13.78 3.38
N LEU A 114 3.57 12.93 2.82
CA LEU A 114 3.97 11.64 2.24
C LEU A 114 4.95 11.78 1.07
N ALA A 115 4.93 12.92 0.37
CA ALA A 115 5.83 13.19 -0.75
C ALA A 115 7.21 13.72 -0.32
N LYS A 116 7.37 14.19 0.92
CA LYS A 116 8.66 14.70 1.45
C LYS A 116 9.65 13.57 1.78
N ASP A 117 9.12 12.41 2.14
CA ASP A 117 9.90 11.28 2.67
C ASP A 117 10.26 10.20 1.62
N LEU A 118 9.94 10.46 0.34
CA LEU A 118 10.19 9.57 -0.80
C LEU A 118 11.14 10.21 -1.79
#